data_AF-A0A965WNF6-F1
#
_entry.id   AF-A0A965WNF6-F1
#
_cell.length_a   1.000
_cell.length_b   1.000
_cell.length_c   1.000
_cell.angle_alpha   90.00
_cell.angle_beta   90.00
_cell.angle_gamma   90.00
#
_symmetry.space_group_name_H-M   'P 1'
#
loop_
_entity.id
_entity.type
_entity.pdbx_description
1 polymer ?
#
loop_
_entity_poly.entity_id
_entity_poly.type
_entity_poly.pdbx_seq_one_letter_code
_entity_poly.pdbx_strand_id
1 'polypeptide(L)'
;MYNIKLHKSLRYEMMVLIEYFFSFSKYSKNNKTIFRTYSSQISSISILDIMFKKIIIVFGALFLAFQNAFAIELWNSENGIYRLNSSKYKNDFYQLANFFQAQINPILCSSATALTIKNSLFYNEIPSQNKSEIIKPDGQSIAFNLYVSQEDFFNAKTESIKTKEAIFYKQKTHLQKPDGSEILDYDPGVSLEDFAKMLDIHQIKTKIFYQKKIDEQELSSFRTLLKKILIDKTQFLIVNFDGKVFHNKTNGHISPAVAFDEDSDSVLILDVALHKNPWYWVDLKDLVKAMNTIDGNQYRGYLIVSK
;
A
#
# COMPACT_ATOMS: atom_id res chain seq x y z
N MET A 1 1.64 -8.09 28.20
CA MET A 1 0.36 -7.52 28.70
C MET A 1 0.46 -6.07 29.21
N TYR A 2 1.62 -5.40 29.14
CA TYR A 2 1.82 -4.05 29.71
C TYR A 2 1.47 -2.87 28.77
N ASN A 3 1.40 -3.09 27.45
CA ASN A 3 1.20 -2.00 26.46
C ASN A 3 -0.26 -1.60 26.18
N ILE A 4 -1.25 -2.41 26.55
CA ILE A 4 -2.68 -2.09 26.30
C ILE A 4 -3.25 -1.18 27.41
N LYS A 5 -2.74 -1.28 28.64
CA LYS A 5 -3.16 -0.42 29.76
C LYS A 5 -2.64 1.02 29.62
N LEU A 6 -1.41 1.21 29.13
CA LEU A 6 -0.85 2.54 28.85
C LEU A 6 -1.68 3.27 27.76
N HIS A 7 -2.09 2.55 26.72
CA HIS A 7 -2.89 3.09 25.61
C HIS A 7 -4.30 3.54 26.00
N LYS A 8 -4.92 2.88 26.99
CA LYS A 8 -6.22 3.32 27.55
C LYS A 8 -6.07 4.50 28.50
N SER A 9 -5.01 4.53 29.32
CA SER A 9 -4.74 5.66 30.24
C SER A 9 -4.44 6.95 29.48
N LEU A 10 -3.60 6.91 28.44
CA LEU A 10 -3.31 8.06 27.58
C LEU A 10 -4.56 8.58 26.84
N ARG A 11 -5.43 7.68 26.36
CA ARG A 11 -6.71 8.10 25.74
C ARG A 11 -7.68 8.73 26.75
N TYR A 12 -7.73 8.22 27.97
CA TYR A 12 -8.61 8.72 29.01
C TYR A 12 -8.15 10.09 29.53
N GLU A 13 -6.85 10.26 29.77
CA GLU A 13 -6.25 11.55 30.13
C GLU A 13 -6.43 12.60 29.03
N MET A 14 -6.33 12.19 27.76
CA MET A 14 -6.55 13.07 26.63
C MET A 14 -8.04 13.46 26.45
N MET A 15 -8.99 12.55 26.75
CA MET A 15 -10.42 12.90 26.79
C MET A 15 -10.76 13.84 27.95
N VAL A 16 -10.18 13.63 29.13
CA VAL A 16 -10.37 14.51 30.30
C VAL A 16 -9.84 15.92 30.01
N LEU A 17 -8.72 16.05 29.29
CA LEU A 17 -8.17 17.34 28.85
C LEU A 17 -9.07 18.04 27.82
N ILE A 18 -9.69 17.27 26.92
CA ILE A 18 -10.66 17.79 25.94
C ILE A 18 -11.94 18.26 26.62
N GLU A 19 -12.46 17.52 27.61
CA GLU A 19 -13.62 17.94 28.40
C GLU A 19 -13.34 19.20 29.24
N TYR A 20 -12.14 19.30 29.82
CA TYR A 20 -11.68 20.53 30.48
C TYR A 20 -11.66 21.72 29.50
N PHE A 21 -11.17 21.50 28.27
CA PHE A 21 -11.13 22.52 27.21
C PHE A 21 -12.53 23.01 26.81
N PHE A 22 -13.51 22.10 26.66
CA PHE A 22 -14.89 22.49 26.33
C PHE A 22 -15.63 23.13 27.50
N SER A 23 -15.40 22.67 28.74
CA SER A 23 -16.03 23.24 29.94
C SER A 23 -15.54 24.67 30.21
N PHE A 24 -14.25 24.95 30.02
CA PHE A 24 -13.67 26.28 30.19
C PHE A 24 -14.10 27.26 29.09
N SER A 25 -14.21 26.79 27.85
CA SER A 25 -14.76 27.55 26.72
C SER A 25 -16.23 27.96 26.94
N LYS A 26 -17.02 27.07 27.57
CA LYS A 26 -18.42 27.34 27.94
C LYS A 26 -18.53 28.30 29.14
N TYR A 27 -17.63 28.19 30.10
CA TYR A 27 -17.53 29.11 31.25
C TYR A 27 -17.17 30.54 30.82
N SER A 28 -16.25 30.68 29.85
CA SER A 28 -15.86 31.96 29.24
C SER A 28 -16.99 32.64 28.46
N LYS A 29 -17.85 31.86 27.78
CA LYS A 29 -18.99 32.40 27.00
C LYS A 29 -20.14 32.92 27.85
N ASN A 30 -20.40 32.33 29.02
CA ASN A 30 -21.56 32.68 29.86
C ASN A 30 -21.31 33.84 30.85
N ASN A 31 -20.06 34.26 31.07
CA ASN A 31 -19.72 35.32 32.03
C ASN A 31 -19.22 36.63 31.37
N LYS A 32 -19.87 37.05 30.27
CA LYS A 32 -19.57 38.33 29.61
C LYS A 32 -20.00 39.60 30.37
N THR A 33 -20.70 39.46 31.51
CA THR A 33 -21.22 40.62 32.26
C THR A 33 -20.48 40.91 33.57
N ILE A 34 -19.58 40.04 34.03
CA ILE A 34 -18.82 40.25 35.29
C ILE A 34 -17.47 40.97 35.05
N PHE A 35 -17.01 41.08 33.80
CA PHE A 35 -15.71 41.67 33.47
C PHE A 35 -15.69 43.18 33.21
N ARG A 36 -16.74 43.93 33.62
CA ARG A 36 -16.82 45.38 33.37
C ARG A 36 -16.51 46.28 34.57
N THR A 37 -15.92 45.74 35.64
CA THR A 37 -15.53 46.53 36.83
C THR A 37 -14.10 46.28 37.32
N TYR A 38 -13.21 45.79 36.46
CA TYR A 38 -11.76 45.76 36.73
C TYR A 38 -11.00 46.17 35.47
N SER A 39 -11.23 47.40 35.01
CA SER A 39 -10.43 48.04 33.95
C SER A 39 -9.55 49.14 34.52
N SER A 40 -8.70 48.79 35.47
CA SER A 40 -7.52 49.58 35.80
C SER A 40 -6.41 48.63 36.19
N GLN A 41 -5.31 48.71 35.45
CA GLN A 41 -4.09 47.89 35.51
C GLN A 41 -4.24 46.46 34.94
N ILE A 42 -3.62 46.24 33.78
CA ILE A 42 -2.61 45.20 33.51
C ILE A 42 -2.20 45.37 32.04
N SER A 43 -1.11 46.10 31.84
CA SER A 43 -0.26 45.98 30.66
C SER A 43 0.64 44.76 30.86
N SER A 44 0.10 43.56 30.68
CA SER A 44 0.91 42.37 30.41
C SER A 44 0.02 41.33 29.74
N ILE A 45 0.33 41.03 28.48
CA ILE A 45 0.02 39.71 27.94
C ILE A 45 0.71 38.74 28.90
N SER A 46 -0.07 37.99 29.67
CA SER A 46 0.49 37.13 30.70
C SER A 46 1.48 36.17 30.05
N ILE A 47 2.63 35.95 30.68
CA ILE A 47 3.62 34.96 30.22
C ILE A 47 2.92 33.60 29.96
N LEU A 48 1.87 33.31 30.75
CA LEU A 48 0.99 32.15 30.61
C LEU A 48 0.27 32.07 29.26
N ASP A 49 -0.28 33.18 28.73
CA ASP A 49 -0.94 33.20 27.40
C ASP A 49 0.05 32.96 26.26
N ILE A 50 1.26 33.49 26.39
CA ILE A 50 2.35 33.27 25.41
C ILE A 50 2.81 31.82 25.47
N MET A 51 2.95 31.25 26.68
CA MET A 51 3.28 29.84 26.86
C MET A 51 2.19 28.92 26.32
N PHE A 52 0.91 29.25 26.54
CA PHE A 52 -0.21 28.45 26.06
C PHE A 52 -0.32 28.47 24.53
N LYS A 53 -0.15 29.64 23.90
CA LYS A 53 -0.09 29.74 22.42
C LYS A 53 1.11 28.97 21.84
N LYS A 54 2.29 29.03 22.48
CA LYS A 54 3.46 28.25 22.07
C LYS A 54 3.22 26.75 22.18
N ILE A 55 2.58 26.29 23.25
CA ILE A 55 2.21 24.88 23.44
C ILE A 55 1.23 24.44 22.34
N ILE A 56 0.19 25.23 22.02
CA ILE A 56 -0.76 24.91 20.95
C ILE A 56 -0.05 24.83 19.58
N ILE A 57 0.86 25.76 19.29
CA ILE A 57 1.61 25.74 18.02
C ILE A 57 2.53 24.52 17.95
N VAL A 58 3.23 24.20 19.03
CA VAL A 58 4.13 23.03 19.10
C VAL A 58 3.33 21.73 19.00
N PHE A 59 2.22 21.59 19.72
CA PHE A 59 1.34 20.41 19.63
C PHE A 59 0.65 20.31 18.26
N GLY A 60 0.24 21.43 17.67
CA GLY A 60 -0.31 21.47 16.32
C GLY A 60 0.71 21.04 15.27
N ALA A 61 1.95 21.53 15.39
CA ALA A 61 3.05 21.14 14.52
C ALA A 61 3.44 19.66 14.71
N LEU A 62 3.49 19.17 15.95
CA LEU A 62 3.72 17.76 16.27
C LEU A 62 2.59 16.87 15.74
N PHE A 63 1.33 17.28 15.89
CA PHE A 63 0.18 16.55 15.37
C PHE A 63 0.18 16.50 13.83
N LEU A 64 0.47 17.62 13.17
CA LEU A 64 0.62 17.69 11.71
C LEU A 64 1.81 16.85 11.21
N ALA A 65 2.95 16.91 11.89
CA ALA A 65 4.10 16.06 11.59
C ALA A 65 3.78 14.57 11.77
N PHE A 66 3.01 14.23 12.81
CA PHE A 66 2.57 12.85 13.07
C PHE A 66 1.56 12.35 12.04
N GLN A 67 0.66 13.21 11.55
CA GLN A 67 -0.25 12.89 10.45
C GLN A 67 0.50 12.70 9.13
N ASN A 68 1.49 13.56 8.85
CA ASN A 68 2.29 13.46 7.62
C ASN A 68 3.25 12.26 7.61
N ALA A 69 3.69 11.79 8.78
CA ALA A 69 4.60 10.64 8.89
C ALA A 69 4.02 9.33 8.34
N PHE A 70 2.74 9.27 8.02
CA PHE A 70 2.06 8.10 7.48
C PHE A 70 1.21 8.38 6.23
N ALA A 71 1.27 9.61 5.71
CA ALA A 71 0.44 9.99 4.58
C ALA A 71 1.08 9.54 3.26
N ILE A 72 0.40 8.64 2.55
CA ILE A 72 0.71 8.38 1.14
C ILE A 72 0.51 9.67 0.33
N GLU A 73 1.35 9.88 -0.68
CA GLU A 73 1.20 10.99 -1.62
C GLU A 73 0.58 10.47 -2.92
N LEU A 74 -0.58 11.01 -3.32
CA LEU A 74 -1.24 10.55 -4.54
C LEU A 74 -0.38 10.88 -5.76
N TRP A 75 -0.29 9.94 -6.71
CA TRP A 75 0.56 10.13 -7.89
C TRP A 75 0.16 11.35 -8.73
N ASN A 76 -1.13 11.69 -8.74
CA ASN A 76 -1.73 12.75 -9.54
C ASN A 76 -1.92 14.07 -8.78
N SER A 77 -1.34 14.21 -7.58
CA SER A 77 -1.20 15.52 -6.96
C SER A 77 -0.08 16.32 -7.63
N GLU A 78 0.01 17.62 -7.37
CA GLU A 78 1.11 18.45 -7.86
C GLU A 78 2.48 17.89 -7.43
N ASN A 79 2.60 17.50 -6.16
CA ASN A 79 3.82 16.93 -5.61
C ASN A 79 4.11 15.52 -6.16
N GLY A 80 3.08 14.67 -6.32
CA GLY A 80 3.23 13.33 -6.89
C GLY A 80 3.67 13.34 -8.34
N ILE A 81 3.13 14.28 -9.13
CA ILE A 81 3.55 14.53 -10.52
C ILE A 81 4.99 15.08 -10.54
N TYR A 82 5.31 16.02 -9.64
CA TYR A 82 6.67 16.54 -9.50
C TYR A 82 7.69 15.42 -9.24
N ARG A 83 7.44 14.56 -8.23
CA ARG A 83 8.30 13.40 -7.92
C ARG A 83 8.53 12.49 -9.13
N LEU A 84 7.46 12.20 -9.88
CA LEU A 84 7.59 11.40 -11.10
C LEU A 84 8.42 12.13 -12.15
N ASN A 85 8.23 13.43 -12.34
CA ASN A 85 8.95 14.21 -13.34
C ASN A 85 10.43 14.44 -12.98
N SER A 86 10.78 14.60 -11.71
CA SER A 86 12.15 14.79 -11.21
C SER A 86 12.93 13.47 -11.10
N SER A 87 12.25 12.35 -10.82
CA SER A 87 12.91 11.06 -10.60
C SER A 87 13.73 10.60 -11.81
N LYS A 88 14.92 10.04 -11.54
CA LYS A 88 15.77 9.37 -12.54
C LYS A 88 15.45 7.87 -12.68
N TYR A 89 14.70 7.30 -11.74
CA TYR A 89 14.44 5.86 -11.63
C TYR A 89 12.95 5.62 -11.82
N LYS A 90 12.50 5.67 -13.08
CA LYS A 90 11.07 5.62 -13.44
C LYS A 90 10.81 4.96 -14.79
N ASN A 91 11.78 4.19 -15.30
CA ASN A 91 11.65 3.57 -16.61
C ASN A 91 10.46 2.60 -16.64
N ASP A 92 10.25 1.88 -15.54
CA ASP A 92 9.15 0.92 -15.37
C ASP A 92 7.78 1.57 -15.44
N PHE A 93 7.62 2.83 -15.00
CA PHE A 93 6.36 3.57 -15.16
C PHE A 93 5.96 3.62 -16.63
N TYR A 94 6.87 4.01 -17.52
CA TYR A 94 6.57 4.11 -18.96
C TYR A 94 6.34 2.76 -19.62
N GLN A 95 7.04 1.72 -19.15
CA GLN A 95 6.89 0.37 -19.67
C GLN A 95 5.57 -0.27 -19.25
N LEU A 96 5.06 0.04 -18.04
CA LEU A 96 3.89 -0.65 -17.47
C LEU A 96 2.59 0.16 -17.59
N ALA A 97 2.63 1.50 -17.68
CA ALA A 97 1.43 2.33 -17.68
C ALA A 97 0.44 1.98 -18.79
N ASN A 98 0.92 1.65 -20.01
CA ASN A 98 0.07 1.24 -21.13
C ASN A 98 -0.61 -0.12 -20.92
N PHE A 99 -0.06 -0.96 -20.05
CA PHE A 99 -0.55 -2.32 -19.78
C PHE A 99 -1.25 -2.45 -18.43
N PHE A 100 -1.34 -1.35 -17.67
CA PHE A 100 -1.96 -1.35 -16.35
C PHE A 100 -3.38 -1.88 -16.42
N GLN A 101 -3.69 -2.81 -15.51
CA GLN A 101 -5.04 -3.28 -15.28
C GLN A 101 -5.42 -3.09 -13.82
N ALA A 102 -6.55 -2.42 -13.59
CA ALA A 102 -7.18 -2.47 -12.28
C ALA A 102 -7.68 -3.89 -12.00
N GLN A 103 -7.56 -4.36 -10.76
CA GLN A 103 -8.12 -5.64 -10.36
C GLN A 103 -9.65 -5.63 -10.53
N ILE A 104 -10.18 -6.65 -11.20
CA ILE A 104 -11.61 -6.70 -11.54
C ILE A 104 -12.50 -7.12 -10.36
N ASN A 105 -11.89 -7.58 -9.26
CA ASN A 105 -12.57 -7.78 -7.97
C ASN A 105 -11.58 -7.59 -6.80
N PRO A 106 -12.06 -7.47 -5.54
CA PRO A 106 -11.21 -7.16 -4.38
C PRO A 106 -10.10 -8.16 -4.01
N ILE A 107 -10.04 -9.35 -4.61
CA ILE A 107 -9.07 -10.42 -4.31
C ILE A 107 -8.06 -10.66 -5.44
N LEU A 108 -8.29 -10.10 -6.63
CA LEU A 108 -7.48 -10.34 -7.84
C LEU A 108 -6.26 -9.43 -8.00
N CYS A 109 -5.65 -8.95 -6.92
CA CYS A 109 -4.48 -8.09 -7.04
C CYS A 109 -3.27 -8.79 -7.69
N SER A 110 -3.08 -10.09 -7.41
CA SER A 110 -2.03 -10.91 -8.01
C SER A 110 -2.21 -11.08 -9.52
N SER A 111 -3.41 -11.42 -9.99
CA SER A 111 -3.65 -11.62 -11.42
C SER A 111 -3.63 -10.31 -12.21
N ALA A 112 -4.17 -9.22 -11.67
CA ALA A 112 -4.07 -7.89 -12.28
C ALA A 112 -2.60 -7.44 -12.44
N THR A 113 -1.80 -7.66 -11.40
CA THR A 113 -0.36 -7.41 -11.43
C THR A 113 0.33 -8.29 -12.47
N ALA A 114 0.04 -9.59 -12.49
CA ALA A 114 0.64 -10.53 -13.43
C ALA A 114 0.32 -10.19 -14.88
N LEU A 115 -0.93 -9.85 -15.21
CA LEU A 115 -1.33 -9.47 -16.56
C LEU A 115 -0.66 -8.16 -17.01
N THR A 116 -0.54 -7.18 -16.12
CA THR A 116 0.18 -5.92 -16.39
C THR A 116 1.63 -6.21 -16.77
N ILE A 117 2.33 -7.03 -15.97
CA ILE A 117 3.73 -7.42 -16.21
C ILE A 117 3.86 -8.28 -17.48
N LYS A 118 2.97 -9.26 -17.66
CA LYS A 118 3.01 -10.19 -18.79
C LYS A 118 2.77 -9.48 -20.12
N ASN A 119 1.80 -8.57 -20.18
CA ASN A 119 1.57 -7.80 -21.39
C ASN A 119 2.77 -6.93 -21.75
N SER A 120 3.46 -6.36 -20.75
CA SER A 120 4.68 -5.59 -20.98
C SER A 120 5.85 -6.46 -21.48
N LEU A 121 6.14 -7.57 -20.80
CA LEU A 121 7.27 -8.45 -21.14
C LEU A 121 7.15 -9.12 -22.51
N PHE A 122 5.92 -9.36 -22.97
CA PHE A 122 5.65 -10.17 -24.17
C PHE A 122 4.95 -9.40 -25.30
N TYR A 123 4.70 -8.10 -25.19
CA TYR A 123 3.78 -7.32 -26.06
C TYR A 123 3.80 -7.68 -27.56
N ASN A 124 4.98 -7.77 -28.18
CA ASN A 124 5.15 -8.06 -29.62
C ASN A 124 5.09 -9.56 -29.99
N GLU A 125 4.91 -10.43 -29.00
CA GLU A 125 4.95 -11.89 -29.10
C GLU A 125 3.66 -12.55 -28.62
N ILE A 126 2.69 -11.77 -28.14
CA ILE A 126 1.41 -12.29 -27.65
C ILE A 126 0.59 -12.76 -28.86
N PRO A 127 0.21 -14.05 -28.96
CA PRO A 127 -0.70 -14.51 -29.99
C PRO A 127 -2.10 -13.91 -29.77
N SER A 128 -2.93 -13.93 -30.81
CA SER A 128 -4.32 -13.52 -30.66
C SER A 128 -5.02 -14.36 -29.59
N GLN A 129 -5.80 -13.71 -28.73
CA GLN A 129 -6.54 -14.37 -27.67
C GLN A 129 -7.93 -14.76 -28.17
N ASN A 130 -8.17 -16.04 -28.48
CA ASN A 130 -9.41 -16.52 -29.09
C ASN A 130 -10.69 -16.05 -28.38
N LYS A 131 -10.70 -15.95 -27.05
CA LYS A 131 -11.86 -15.49 -26.26
C LYS A 131 -12.16 -13.99 -26.42
N SER A 132 -11.22 -13.23 -26.96
CA SER A 132 -11.28 -11.78 -27.14
C SER A 132 -11.29 -11.38 -28.62
N GLU A 133 -11.26 -12.34 -29.53
CA GLU A 133 -11.43 -12.09 -30.96
C GLU A 133 -12.86 -11.69 -31.29
N ILE A 134 -13.00 -10.85 -32.31
CA ILE A 134 -14.31 -10.49 -32.88
C ILE A 134 -14.40 -11.09 -34.27
N ILE A 135 -15.43 -11.92 -34.50
CA ILE A 135 -15.74 -12.45 -35.82
C ILE A 135 -16.64 -11.46 -36.55
N LYS A 136 -16.18 -10.95 -37.69
CA LYS A 136 -16.95 -10.08 -38.58
C LYS A 136 -18.08 -10.86 -39.29
N PRO A 137 -19.10 -10.18 -39.83
CA PRO A 137 -20.17 -10.85 -40.59
C PRO A 137 -19.71 -11.66 -41.80
N ASP A 138 -18.55 -11.34 -42.38
CA ASP A 138 -17.92 -12.07 -43.50
C ASP A 138 -17.09 -13.28 -43.05
N GLY A 139 -17.05 -13.58 -41.74
CA GLY A 139 -16.29 -14.68 -41.15
C GLY A 139 -14.84 -14.36 -40.82
N GLN A 140 -14.32 -13.16 -41.14
CA GLN A 140 -12.95 -12.78 -40.79
C GLN A 140 -12.83 -12.50 -39.28
N SER A 141 -11.80 -13.05 -38.64
CA SER A 141 -11.47 -12.74 -37.24
C SER A 141 -10.63 -11.46 -37.12
N ILE A 142 -11.00 -10.59 -36.17
CA ILE A 142 -10.20 -9.47 -35.71
C ILE A 142 -9.37 -9.94 -34.51
N ALA A 143 -8.06 -10.03 -34.71
CA ALA A 143 -7.12 -10.48 -33.70
C ALA A 143 -7.06 -9.54 -32.49
N PHE A 144 -6.84 -10.11 -31.31
CA PHE A 144 -6.64 -9.37 -30.07
C PHE A 144 -5.41 -9.89 -29.32
N ASN A 145 -4.28 -9.21 -29.51
CA ASN A 145 -2.95 -9.65 -29.05
C ASN A 145 -2.60 -9.12 -27.65
N LEU A 146 -3.51 -9.22 -26.68
CA LEU A 146 -3.24 -8.86 -25.28
C LEU A 146 -3.93 -9.82 -24.32
N TYR A 147 -3.25 -10.18 -23.22
CA TYR A 147 -3.88 -10.91 -22.13
C TYR A 147 -4.80 -9.97 -21.34
N VAL A 148 -6.10 -10.26 -21.32
CA VAL A 148 -7.12 -9.42 -20.63
C VAL A 148 -7.91 -10.14 -19.55
N SER A 149 -7.92 -11.47 -19.57
CA SER A 149 -8.66 -12.26 -18.59
C SER A 149 -7.83 -12.48 -17.33
N GLN A 150 -8.07 -11.66 -16.30
CA GLN A 150 -7.49 -11.84 -14.97
C GLN A 150 -7.91 -13.16 -14.32
N GLU A 151 -9.04 -13.73 -14.72
CA GLU A 151 -9.51 -15.03 -14.23
C GLU A 151 -8.77 -16.19 -14.90
N ASP A 152 -8.35 -16.04 -16.16
CA ASP A 152 -7.57 -17.06 -16.89
C ASP A 152 -6.12 -17.16 -16.40
N PHE A 153 -5.64 -16.17 -15.63
CA PHE A 153 -4.40 -16.32 -14.84
C PHE A 153 -4.49 -17.56 -13.95
N PHE A 154 -5.65 -17.78 -13.32
CA PHE A 154 -5.92 -19.00 -12.57
C PHE A 154 -6.46 -20.07 -13.52
N ASN A 155 -5.63 -21.04 -13.86
CA ASN A 155 -5.91 -22.12 -14.79
C ASN A 155 -5.59 -23.49 -14.19
N ALA A 156 -5.89 -24.56 -14.91
CA ALA A 156 -5.70 -25.93 -14.45
C ALA A 156 -4.27 -26.24 -13.92
N LYS A 157 -3.24 -25.54 -14.41
CA LYS A 157 -1.86 -25.72 -13.91
C LYS A 157 -1.65 -24.99 -12.58
N THR A 158 -2.13 -23.75 -12.45
CA THR A 158 -2.00 -22.96 -11.20
C THR A 158 -2.84 -23.53 -10.07
N GLU A 159 -3.89 -24.28 -10.40
CA GLU A 159 -4.75 -24.97 -9.41
C GLU A 159 -4.00 -25.95 -8.51
N SER A 160 -2.88 -26.51 -9.01
CA SER A 160 -1.99 -27.37 -8.23
C SER A 160 -1.19 -26.62 -7.15
N ILE A 161 -1.06 -25.30 -7.27
CA ILE A 161 -0.42 -24.43 -6.30
C ILE A 161 -1.45 -23.99 -5.27
N LYS A 162 -2.54 -23.37 -5.73
CA LYS A 162 -3.66 -22.93 -4.88
C LYS A 162 -4.93 -22.91 -5.71
N THR A 163 -5.98 -23.52 -5.17
CA THR A 163 -7.27 -23.66 -5.85
C THR A 163 -7.99 -22.30 -5.94
N LYS A 164 -8.80 -22.11 -6.99
CA LYS A 164 -9.73 -20.97 -7.04
C LYS A 164 -10.65 -20.94 -5.82
N GLU A 165 -11.09 -22.08 -5.32
CA GLU A 165 -11.95 -22.12 -4.14
C GLU A 165 -11.25 -21.51 -2.91
N ALA A 166 -9.98 -21.84 -2.67
CA ALA A 166 -9.20 -21.20 -1.61
C ALA A 166 -9.02 -19.71 -1.84
N ILE A 167 -8.58 -19.31 -3.03
CA ILE A 167 -8.35 -17.91 -3.39
C ILE A 167 -9.61 -17.07 -3.14
N PHE A 168 -10.80 -17.57 -3.50
CA PHE A 168 -12.06 -16.84 -3.45
C PHE A 168 -12.88 -17.03 -2.16
N TYR A 169 -12.25 -17.36 -1.02
CA TYR A 169 -12.93 -17.59 0.27
C TYR A 169 -13.96 -18.73 0.29
N LYS A 170 -13.88 -19.68 -0.66
CA LYS A 170 -14.84 -20.81 -0.76
C LYS A 170 -14.32 -22.10 -0.14
N GLN A 171 -13.02 -22.18 0.17
CA GLN A 171 -12.41 -23.29 0.88
C GLN A 171 -12.04 -22.87 2.30
N LYS A 172 -12.53 -23.64 3.27
CA LYS A 172 -12.22 -23.48 4.69
C LYS A 172 -11.26 -24.56 5.16
N THR A 173 -10.36 -24.20 6.05
CA THR A 173 -9.52 -25.12 6.82
C THR A 173 -9.93 -25.06 8.29
N HIS A 174 -9.63 -26.12 9.03
CA HIS A 174 -9.86 -26.17 10.48
C HIS A 174 -8.52 -25.97 11.17
N LEU A 175 -8.40 -24.88 11.93
CA LEU A 175 -7.25 -24.65 12.80
C LEU A 175 -7.62 -25.03 14.23
N GLN A 176 -6.84 -25.92 14.81
CA GLN A 176 -6.97 -26.32 16.21
C GLN A 176 -6.17 -25.35 17.09
N LYS A 177 -6.85 -24.72 18.05
CA LYS A 177 -6.20 -23.87 19.05
C LYS A 177 -5.56 -24.71 20.16
N PRO A 178 -4.60 -24.13 20.93
CA PRO A 178 -3.99 -24.80 22.07
C PRO A 178 -4.98 -25.24 23.16
N ASP A 179 -6.15 -24.61 23.24
CA ASP A 179 -7.22 -24.96 24.17
C ASP A 179 -8.15 -26.08 23.65
N GLY A 180 -7.85 -26.66 22.49
CA GLY A 180 -8.63 -27.71 21.83
C GLY A 180 -9.82 -27.21 21.03
N SER A 181 -10.13 -25.90 21.04
CA SER A 181 -11.21 -25.35 20.22
C SER A 181 -10.79 -25.24 18.75
N GLU A 182 -11.73 -25.49 17.85
CA GLU A 182 -11.52 -25.30 16.41
C GLU A 182 -12.02 -23.94 15.95
N ILE A 183 -11.26 -23.31 15.06
CA ILE A 183 -11.73 -22.16 14.30
C ILE A 183 -11.66 -22.46 12.80
N LEU A 184 -12.65 -21.94 12.08
CA LEU A 184 -12.59 -21.92 10.63
C LEU A 184 -11.55 -20.89 10.20
N ASP A 185 -10.64 -21.33 9.35
CA ASP A 185 -9.63 -20.52 8.74
C ASP A 185 -9.84 -20.47 7.23
N TYR A 186 -9.51 -19.32 6.66
CA TYR A 186 -9.63 -19.07 5.23
C TYR A 186 -8.32 -18.42 4.80
N ASP A 187 -7.72 -18.96 3.75
CA ASP A 187 -6.51 -18.44 3.14
C ASP A 187 -6.84 -17.88 1.74
N PRO A 188 -7.50 -16.71 1.65
CA PRO A 188 -7.88 -16.09 0.39
C PRO A 188 -6.68 -15.47 -0.32
N GLY A 189 -6.87 -15.11 -1.60
CA GLY A 189 -5.82 -14.48 -2.38
C GLY A 189 -4.60 -15.39 -2.59
N VAL A 190 -3.45 -14.78 -2.85
CA VAL A 190 -2.24 -15.51 -3.25
C VAL A 190 -1.07 -14.98 -2.42
N SER A 191 -0.33 -15.89 -1.78
CA SER A 191 0.89 -15.57 -1.03
C SER A 191 2.02 -15.16 -2.00
N LEU A 192 3.09 -14.52 -1.49
CA LEU A 192 4.25 -14.18 -2.32
C LEU A 192 4.88 -15.42 -3.00
N GLU A 193 4.95 -16.53 -2.26
CA GLU A 193 5.54 -17.77 -2.76
C GLU A 193 4.66 -18.43 -3.84
N ASP A 194 3.36 -18.53 -3.59
CA ASP A 194 2.43 -19.09 -4.57
C ASP A 194 2.37 -18.22 -5.81
N PHE A 195 2.44 -16.90 -5.65
CA PHE A 195 2.44 -15.98 -6.77
C PHE A 195 3.68 -16.18 -7.65
N ALA A 196 4.87 -16.34 -7.05
CA ALA A 196 6.08 -16.65 -7.80
C ALA A 196 5.96 -17.96 -8.60
N LYS A 197 5.42 -19.02 -7.99
CA LYS A 197 5.19 -20.31 -8.68
C LYS A 197 4.17 -20.18 -9.82
N MET A 198 3.11 -19.38 -9.63
CA MET A 198 2.11 -19.14 -10.68
C MET A 198 2.69 -18.32 -11.84
N LEU A 199 3.53 -17.33 -11.55
CA LEU A 199 4.26 -16.56 -12.58
C LEU A 199 5.17 -17.46 -13.43
N ASP A 200 5.85 -18.43 -12.81
CA ASP A 200 6.70 -19.41 -13.52
C ASP A 200 5.89 -20.27 -14.51
N ILE A 201 4.70 -20.73 -14.12
CA ILE A 201 3.74 -21.42 -15.03
C ILE A 201 3.39 -20.54 -16.25
N HIS A 202 3.36 -19.23 -16.05
CA HIS A 202 3.12 -18.25 -17.10
C HIS A 202 4.38 -17.79 -17.84
N GLN A 203 5.50 -18.51 -17.69
CA GLN A 203 6.79 -18.24 -18.34
C GLN A 203 7.42 -16.92 -17.91
N ILE A 204 7.08 -16.42 -16.71
CA ILE A 204 7.72 -15.24 -16.12
C ILE A 204 8.71 -15.74 -15.07
N LYS A 205 10.00 -15.50 -15.30
CA LYS A 205 11.05 -15.87 -14.34
C LYS A 205 10.97 -14.98 -13.12
N THR A 206 11.07 -15.57 -11.94
CA THR A 206 10.99 -14.85 -10.67
C THR A 206 12.19 -15.08 -9.78
N LYS A 207 12.66 -14.04 -9.11
CA LYS A 207 13.52 -14.14 -7.92
C LYS A 207 12.78 -13.59 -6.72
N ILE A 208 12.61 -14.42 -5.70
CA ILE A 208 11.86 -14.09 -4.48
C ILE A 208 12.78 -13.56 -3.39
N PHE A 209 12.36 -12.49 -2.73
CA PHE A 209 13.05 -11.88 -1.60
C PHE A 209 12.06 -11.64 -0.47
N TYR A 210 12.33 -12.27 0.67
CA TYR A 210 11.53 -12.12 1.88
C TYR A 210 12.09 -11.02 2.77
N GLN A 211 11.25 -10.07 3.18
CA GLN A 211 11.68 -8.98 4.04
C GLN A 211 11.69 -9.46 5.49
N LYS A 212 12.85 -9.91 5.99
CA LYS A 212 12.98 -10.48 7.35
C LYS A 212 13.47 -9.48 8.40
N LYS A 213 14.10 -8.39 7.98
CA LYS A 213 14.71 -7.38 8.85
C LYS A 213 14.29 -5.98 8.43
N ILE A 214 14.38 -5.03 9.35
CA ILE A 214 14.20 -3.60 9.11
C ILE A 214 15.35 -2.89 9.84
N ASP A 215 16.50 -2.79 9.18
CA ASP A 215 17.65 -2.02 9.65
C ASP A 215 18.19 -1.13 8.52
N GLU A 216 19.10 -0.21 8.84
CA GLU A 216 19.62 0.76 7.87
C GLU A 216 20.40 0.10 6.73
N GLN A 217 21.06 -1.03 7.00
CA GLN A 217 21.77 -1.79 5.97
C GLN A 217 20.78 -2.39 4.97
N GLU A 218 19.68 -2.96 5.46
CA GLU A 218 18.61 -3.52 4.66
C GLU A 218 17.91 -2.44 3.82
N LEU A 219 17.56 -1.29 4.42
CA LEU A 219 16.98 -0.15 3.70
C LEU A 219 17.92 0.37 2.60
N SER A 220 19.21 0.52 2.90
CA SER A 220 20.22 0.97 1.94
C SER A 220 20.40 -0.02 0.78
N SER A 221 20.40 -1.31 1.09
CA SER A 221 20.51 -2.38 0.09
C SER A 221 19.28 -2.41 -0.83
N PHE A 222 18.08 -2.32 -0.26
CA PHE A 222 16.85 -2.28 -1.03
C PHE A 222 16.73 -1.01 -1.88
N ARG A 223 17.15 0.15 -1.36
CA ARG A 223 17.24 1.40 -2.12
C ARG A 223 18.17 1.28 -3.33
N THR A 224 19.33 0.67 -3.15
CA THR A 224 20.30 0.43 -4.23
C THR A 224 19.74 -0.52 -5.29
N LEU A 225 19.05 -1.58 -4.85
CA LEU A 225 18.37 -2.50 -5.74
C LEU A 225 17.25 -1.82 -6.54
N LEU A 226 16.38 -1.06 -5.88
CA LEU A 226 15.30 -0.31 -6.52
C LEU A 226 15.82 0.57 -7.64
N LYS A 227 16.83 1.40 -7.34
CA LYS A 227 17.48 2.27 -8.33
C LYS A 227 17.99 1.48 -9.54
N LYS A 228 18.60 0.32 -9.32
CA LYS A 228 19.12 -0.54 -10.39
C LYS A 228 17.99 -1.11 -11.26
N ILE A 229 16.93 -1.65 -10.65
CA ILE A 229 15.82 -2.29 -11.38
C ILE A 229 15.00 -1.25 -12.14
N LEU A 230 14.69 -0.11 -11.52
CA LEU A 230 13.80 0.91 -12.09
C LEU A 230 14.39 1.71 -13.26
N ILE A 231 15.64 1.43 -13.66
CA ILE A 231 16.28 1.92 -14.90
C ILE A 231 16.55 0.79 -15.90
N ASP A 232 16.33 -0.47 -15.50
CA ASP A 232 16.45 -1.64 -16.35
C ASP A 232 15.23 -1.73 -17.29
N LYS A 233 15.40 -2.34 -18.47
CA LYS A 233 14.34 -2.51 -19.49
C LYS A 233 13.85 -3.95 -19.61
N THR A 234 14.38 -4.85 -18.79
CA THR A 234 14.22 -6.30 -18.92
C THR A 234 13.69 -6.95 -17.65
N GLN A 235 13.68 -6.21 -16.55
CA GLN A 235 13.22 -6.67 -15.25
C GLN A 235 12.28 -5.67 -14.62
N PHE A 236 11.33 -6.16 -13.83
CA PHE A 236 10.39 -5.33 -13.05
C PHE A 236 10.41 -5.74 -11.58
N LEU A 237 10.02 -4.83 -10.70
CA LEU A 237 9.81 -5.12 -9.29
C LEU A 237 8.33 -5.23 -8.96
N ILE A 238 7.94 -6.33 -8.31
CA ILE A 238 6.61 -6.51 -7.72
C ILE A 238 6.76 -6.56 -6.22
N VAL A 239 5.98 -5.79 -5.48
CA VAL A 239 5.98 -5.81 -4.01
C VAL A 239 4.73 -6.52 -3.48
N ASN A 240 4.92 -7.27 -2.40
CA ASN A 240 3.86 -7.83 -1.57
C ASN A 240 3.98 -7.26 -0.16
N PHE A 241 2.94 -6.60 0.34
CA PHE A 241 3.00 -5.83 1.58
C PHE A 241 1.64 -5.82 2.29
N ASP A 242 1.62 -5.50 3.59
CA ASP A 242 0.39 -5.18 4.33
C ASP A 242 0.14 -3.67 4.34
N GLY A 243 -0.82 -3.20 3.54
CA GLY A 243 -1.13 -1.78 3.41
C GLY A 243 -1.57 -1.10 4.71
N LYS A 244 -2.02 -1.86 5.72
CA LYS A 244 -2.39 -1.30 7.03
C LYS A 244 -1.23 -0.61 7.74
N VAL A 245 0.01 -1.04 7.46
CA VAL A 245 1.22 -0.50 8.11
C VAL A 245 1.40 0.99 7.84
N PHE A 246 0.96 1.48 6.69
CA PHE A 246 0.95 2.90 6.33
C PHE A 246 -0.48 3.42 6.06
N HIS A 247 -1.45 2.90 6.81
CA HIS A 247 -2.84 3.36 6.79
C HIS A 247 -3.54 3.32 5.43
N ASN A 248 -3.08 2.45 4.53
CA ASN A 248 -3.76 2.21 3.27
C ASN A 248 -5.00 1.31 3.48
N LYS A 249 -5.98 1.42 2.57
CA LYS A 249 -7.22 0.64 2.55
C LYS A 249 -7.02 -0.82 2.09
N THR A 250 -5.83 -1.16 1.60
CA THR A 250 -5.45 -2.52 1.23
C THR A 250 -4.90 -3.25 2.45
N ASN A 251 -5.26 -4.53 2.62
CA ASN A 251 -4.62 -5.40 3.60
C ASN A 251 -3.32 -5.96 2.96
N GLY A 252 -3.04 -7.27 3.13
CA GLY A 252 -2.10 -7.98 2.26
C GLY A 252 -2.41 -7.70 0.79
N HIS A 253 -1.42 -7.22 0.05
CA HIS A 253 -1.60 -6.69 -1.30
C HIS A 253 -0.39 -6.95 -2.18
N ILE A 254 -0.59 -6.99 -3.50
CA ILE A 254 0.45 -7.21 -4.50
C ILE A 254 0.28 -6.16 -5.60
N SER A 255 1.34 -5.44 -5.93
CA SER A 255 1.35 -4.45 -7.03
C SER A 255 2.77 -4.18 -7.54
N PRO A 256 2.93 -3.68 -8.78
CA PRO A 256 4.22 -3.22 -9.29
C PRO A 256 4.73 -1.98 -8.53
N ALA A 257 6.04 -1.92 -8.29
CA ALA A 257 6.75 -0.70 -7.90
C ALA A 257 7.45 -0.15 -9.15
N VAL A 258 7.16 1.10 -9.52
CA VAL A 258 7.44 1.58 -10.90
C VAL A 258 8.28 2.85 -10.99
N ALA A 259 8.46 3.54 -9.87
CA ALA A 259 9.41 4.64 -9.78
C ALA A 259 9.94 4.82 -8.36
N PHE A 260 11.09 5.47 -8.23
CA PHE A 260 11.69 5.84 -6.96
C PHE A 260 12.17 7.30 -7.02
N ASP A 261 11.72 8.12 -6.08
CA ASP A 261 12.13 9.51 -5.95
C ASP A 261 13.15 9.63 -4.81
N GLU A 262 14.34 10.14 -5.11
CA GLU A 262 15.44 10.23 -4.15
C GLU A 262 15.19 11.29 -3.07
N ASP A 263 14.60 12.43 -3.46
CA ASP A 263 14.45 13.59 -2.58
C ASP A 263 13.45 13.31 -1.46
N SER A 264 12.37 12.61 -1.79
CA SER A 264 11.35 12.19 -0.82
C SER A 264 11.53 10.78 -0.27
N ASP A 265 12.60 10.07 -0.68
CA ASP A 265 12.87 8.65 -0.36
C ASP A 265 11.62 7.76 -0.50
N SER A 266 10.89 7.93 -1.60
CA SER A 266 9.58 7.29 -1.79
C SER A 266 9.47 6.48 -3.09
N VAL A 267 8.63 5.45 -3.05
CA VAL A 267 8.40 4.51 -4.15
C VAL A 267 6.99 4.71 -4.70
N LEU A 268 6.86 4.83 -6.02
CA LEU A 268 5.57 4.86 -6.69
C LEU A 268 5.03 3.43 -6.87
N ILE A 269 3.90 3.16 -6.23
CA ILE A 269 3.17 1.90 -6.36
C ILE A 269 2.07 2.08 -7.40
N LEU A 270 2.12 1.26 -8.45
CA LEU A 270 1.08 1.17 -9.47
C LEU A 270 -0.09 0.32 -8.94
N ASP A 271 -0.78 0.84 -7.91
CA ASP A 271 -1.79 0.09 -7.16
C ASP A 271 -2.92 -0.41 -8.08
N VAL A 272 -3.02 -1.73 -8.21
CA VAL A 272 -4.07 -2.38 -9.01
C VAL A 272 -5.44 -2.32 -8.34
N ALA A 273 -5.51 -2.01 -7.04
CA ALA A 273 -6.76 -1.84 -6.29
C ALA A 273 -7.42 -0.47 -6.55
N LEU A 274 -7.64 -0.10 -7.82
CA LEU A 274 -8.16 1.23 -8.18
C LEU A 274 -9.53 1.55 -7.56
N HIS A 275 -10.32 0.52 -7.23
CA HIS A 275 -11.57 0.64 -6.48
C HIS A 275 -11.39 1.15 -5.03
N LYS A 276 -10.15 1.19 -4.52
CA LYS A 276 -9.79 1.69 -3.17
C LYS A 276 -8.96 2.96 -3.24
N ASN A 277 -7.91 2.97 -4.07
CA ASN A 277 -6.93 4.04 -4.16
C ASN A 277 -6.45 4.25 -5.60
N PRO A 278 -6.18 5.51 -6.01
CA PRO A 278 -5.28 5.78 -7.12
C PRO A 278 -3.87 5.23 -6.86
N TRP A 279 -2.98 5.30 -7.84
CA TRP A 279 -1.55 5.07 -7.61
C TRP A 279 -1.01 6.09 -6.60
N TYR A 280 0.04 5.71 -5.87
CA TYR A 280 0.56 6.55 -4.81
C TYR A 280 2.05 6.33 -4.58
N TRP A 281 2.68 7.37 -4.08
CA TRP A 281 4.01 7.34 -3.50
C TRP A 281 3.92 6.96 -2.03
N VAL A 282 4.76 6.02 -1.61
CA VAL A 282 4.90 5.59 -0.22
C VAL A 282 6.36 5.72 0.21
N ASP A 283 6.59 6.16 1.44
CA ASP A 283 7.92 6.20 2.04
C ASP A 283 8.58 4.81 2.00
N LEU A 284 9.85 4.76 1.61
CA LEU A 284 10.58 3.50 1.44
C LEU A 284 10.66 2.69 2.73
N LYS A 285 10.85 3.36 3.87
CA LYS A 285 10.93 2.70 5.17
C LYS A 285 9.59 2.10 5.56
N ASP A 286 8.49 2.78 5.26
CA ASP A 286 7.16 2.26 5.52
C ASP A 286 6.78 1.10 4.59
N LEU A 287 7.18 1.15 3.32
CA LEU A 287 7.04 0.01 2.42
C LEU A 287 7.83 -1.21 2.93
N VAL A 288 9.08 -1.03 3.37
CA VAL A 288 9.89 -2.11 3.93
C VAL A 288 9.30 -2.67 5.22
N LYS A 289 8.77 -1.82 6.12
CA LYS A 289 8.01 -2.30 7.29
C LYS A 289 6.79 -3.11 6.87
N ALA A 290 6.05 -2.66 5.85
CA ALA A 290 4.87 -3.34 5.36
C ALA A 290 5.17 -4.69 4.72
N MET A 291 6.33 -4.82 4.05
CA MET A 291 6.86 -6.10 3.57
C MET A 291 7.36 -6.99 4.71
N ASN A 292 7.86 -6.43 5.82
CA ASN A 292 8.28 -7.17 7.03
C ASN A 292 7.10 -7.62 7.91
N THR A 293 5.99 -7.99 7.30
CA THR A 293 4.84 -8.59 7.97
C THR A 293 4.72 -10.05 7.57
N ILE A 294 4.17 -10.89 8.44
CA ILE A 294 4.01 -12.32 8.19
C ILE A 294 2.70 -12.56 7.42
N ASP A 295 2.75 -13.45 6.44
CA ASP A 295 1.64 -13.98 5.66
C ASP A 295 1.72 -15.51 5.64
N GLY A 296 0.80 -16.18 6.34
CA GLY A 296 0.94 -17.60 6.67
C GLY A 296 2.20 -17.86 7.49
N ASN A 297 3.14 -18.62 6.91
CA ASN A 297 4.40 -19.03 7.57
C ASN A 297 5.64 -18.28 7.06
N GLN A 298 5.48 -17.34 6.13
CA GLN A 298 6.59 -16.58 5.55
C GLN A 298 6.38 -15.09 5.76
N TYR A 299 7.46 -14.33 5.66
CA TYR A 299 7.35 -12.88 5.52
C TYR A 299 6.79 -12.54 4.14
N ARG A 300 6.17 -11.36 4.02
CA ARG A 300 5.99 -10.73 2.71
C ARG A 300 7.34 -10.22 2.20
N GLY A 301 7.34 -9.43 1.13
CA GLY A 301 8.57 -9.09 0.43
C GLY A 301 8.33 -8.64 -1.00
N TYR A 302 9.25 -8.99 -1.89
CA TYR A 302 9.16 -8.58 -3.29
C TYR A 302 9.68 -9.67 -4.23
N LEU A 303 9.27 -9.55 -5.49
CA LEU A 303 9.77 -10.33 -6.61
C LEU A 303 10.52 -9.41 -7.57
N ILE A 304 11.66 -9.89 -8.06
CA ILE A 304 12.22 -9.39 -9.32
C ILE A 304 11.72 -10.33 -10.40
N VAL A 305 11.06 -9.79 -11.41
CA VAL A 305 10.47 -10.57 -12.49
C VAL A 305 11.07 -10.17 -13.83
N SER A 306 11.19 -11.14 -14.72
CA SER A 306 11.74 -10.95 -16.06
C SER A 306 11.21 -12.03 -17.00
N LYS A 307 11.46 -11.86 -18.29
CA LYS A 307 11.19 -12.88 -19.30
C LYS A 307 12.13 -14.09 -19.19
#